data_AF-A0A9R1VD02-F1
#
_entry.id   AF-A0A9R1VD02-F1
#
_cell.length_a   1.000
_cell.length_b   1.000
_cell.length_c   1.000
_cell.angle_alpha   90.00
_cell.angle_beta   90.00
_cell.angle_gamma   90.00
#
_symmetry.space_group_name_H-M   'P 1'
#
loop_
_entity.id
_entity.type
_entity.pdbx_description
1 polymer ?
#
loop_
_entity_poly.entity_id
_entity_poly.type
_entity_poly.pdbx_seq_one_letter_code
_entity_poly.pdbx_strand_id
1 'polypeptide(L)'
;MHNFDGEVVASASFAEAIWFYPSEAVAIKAALTYAGMFQTFAHNKFQPTEYISFSDNMVSPNFPPMRSNNISEAEKLISQGKVALVFVDPIYCNGEICNFKQEQLQSLRTACDKAGFESGLGVTGRLWAHEVLGVKPDLRMVKFGSLAIHGVLVNEKMKAHICKFEEDYIPDECSGVLECFRLIARPDKLGGKGHVREIRASGPLAAVELDVEAQHVVDKCKENGVLIISAVGKENNIIQIKLSSGIVVHDMAIIVDILQECLKDLD
;
A
#
# COMPACT_ATOMS: atom_id res chain seq x y z
N MET A 1 7.38 -18.19 1.96
CA MET A 1 6.36 -17.20 2.31
C MET A 1 5.34 -17.17 1.19
N HIS A 2 4.12 -17.61 1.45
CA HIS A 2 3.00 -17.30 0.56
C HIS A 2 2.51 -15.88 0.88
N ASN A 3 2.34 -15.06 -0.16
CA ASN A 3 1.87 -13.68 -0.01
C ASN A 3 0.46 -13.69 0.58
N PHE A 4 0.21 -12.81 1.55
CA PHE A 4 -1.15 -12.47 2.00
C PHE A 4 -2.02 -12.10 0.79
N ASP A 5 -3.31 -12.48 0.78
CA ASP A 5 -4.25 -12.45 -0.36
C ASP A 5 -4.54 -11.04 -0.95
N GLY A 6 -3.50 -10.37 -1.46
CA GLY A 6 -3.63 -9.17 -2.29
C GLY A 6 -4.41 -9.46 -3.57
N GLU A 7 -4.39 -10.72 -4.05
CA GLU A 7 -5.14 -11.18 -5.22
C GLU A 7 -6.66 -11.07 -5.03
N VAL A 8 -7.18 -11.32 -3.81
CA VAL A 8 -8.62 -11.19 -3.53
C VAL A 8 -9.06 -9.73 -3.58
N VAL A 9 -8.25 -8.81 -3.03
CA VAL A 9 -8.53 -7.38 -3.08
C VAL A 9 -8.40 -6.84 -4.51
N ALA A 10 -7.38 -7.29 -5.24
CA ALA A 10 -7.15 -6.93 -6.63
C ALA A 10 -8.30 -7.39 -7.53
N SER A 11 -8.68 -8.66 -7.45
CA SER A 11 -9.77 -9.27 -8.25
C SER A 11 -11.16 -8.69 -7.97
N ALA A 12 -11.37 -8.12 -6.78
CA ALA A 12 -12.58 -7.38 -6.45
C ALA A 12 -12.55 -5.91 -6.93
N SER A 13 -11.53 -5.48 -7.68
CA SER A 13 -11.29 -4.09 -8.11
C SER A 13 -10.81 -3.98 -9.57
N PHE A 14 -10.33 -2.79 -9.99
CA PHE A 14 -9.66 -2.57 -11.29
C PHE A 14 -8.22 -3.10 -11.34
N ALA A 15 -7.66 -3.45 -10.18
CA ALA A 15 -6.23 -3.61 -9.99
C ALA A 15 -5.75 -5.02 -10.32
N GLU A 16 -4.52 -5.09 -10.81
CA GLU A 16 -3.80 -6.32 -11.13
C GLU A 16 -2.70 -6.61 -10.08
N ALA A 17 -2.36 -5.63 -9.24
CA ALA A 17 -1.53 -5.82 -8.05
C ALA A 17 -1.90 -4.81 -6.95
N ILE A 18 -1.55 -5.18 -5.72
CA ILE A 18 -1.60 -4.32 -4.54
C ILE A 18 -0.30 -4.47 -3.75
N TRP A 19 0.32 -3.36 -3.38
CA TRP A 19 1.44 -3.32 -2.43
C TRP A 19 1.03 -2.62 -1.14
N PHE A 20 1.43 -3.18 0.00
CA PHE A 20 1.06 -2.68 1.32
C PHE A 20 2.22 -1.93 2.00
N TYR A 21 1.90 -0.82 2.66
CA TYR A 21 2.84 0.08 3.32
C TYR A 21 2.42 0.38 4.76
N PRO A 22 3.40 0.62 5.66
CA PRO A 22 3.16 0.83 7.09
C PRO A 22 2.51 2.18 7.42
N SER A 23 2.52 3.15 6.51
CA SER A 23 1.93 4.47 6.72
C SER A 23 1.50 5.13 5.40
N GLU A 24 0.65 6.14 5.53
CA GLU A 24 0.16 6.94 4.40
C GLU A 24 1.30 7.65 3.68
N ALA A 25 2.24 8.24 4.42
CA ALA A 25 3.39 8.94 3.85
C ALA A 25 4.26 8.01 2.98
N VAL A 26 4.50 6.77 3.43
CA VAL A 26 5.25 5.79 2.63
C VAL A 26 4.46 5.37 1.40
N ALA A 27 3.14 5.16 1.52
CA ALA A 27 2.29 4.85 0.37
C ALA A 27 2.26 5.99 -0.67
N ILE A 28 2.23 7.26 -0.24
CA ILE A 28 2.29 8.43 -1.12
C ILE A 28 3.65 8.46 -1.85
N LYS A 29 4.75 8.27 -1.12
CA LYS A 29 6.10 8.23 -1.71
C LYS A 29 6.22 7.11 -2.76
N ALA A 30 5.72 5.93 -2.44
CA ALA A 30 5.67 4.81 -3.38
C ALA A 30 4.82 5.14 -4.61
N ALA A 31 3.62 5.69 -4.42
CA ALA A 31 2.73 6.07 -5.52
C ALA A 31 3.35 7.10 -6.48
N LEU A 32 4.00 8.14 -5.93
CA LEU A 32 4.73 9.14 -6.71
C LEU A 32 5.90 8.52 -7.48
N THR A 33 6.63 7.61 -6.83
CA THR A 33 7.76 6.90 -7.46
C THR A 33 7.28 6.02 -8.61
N TYR A 34 6.21 5.26 -8.41
CA TYR A 34 5.58 4.43 -9.44
C TYR A 34 5.10 5.26 -10.64
N ALA A 35 4.43 6.38 -10.38
CA ALA A 35 4.02 7.31 -11.45
C ALA A 35 5.24 7.84 -12.23
N GLY A 36 6.33 8.15 -11.52
CA GLY A 36 7.59 8.56 -12.14
C GLY A 36 8.23 7.48 -13.01
N MET A 37 8.39 6.27 -12.48
CA MET A 37 8.92 5.11 -13.20
C MET A 37 8.10 4.80 -14.46
N PHE A 38 6.77 4.84 -14.32
CA PHE A 38 5.85 4.64 -15.43
C PHE A 38 6.04 5.69 -16.53
N GLN A 39 6.08 6.98 -16.16
CA GLN A 39 6.33 8.07 -17.10
C GLN A 39 7.72 7.94 -17.77
N THR A 40 8.76 7.61 -17.01
CA THR A 40 10.12 7.46 -17.53
C THR A 40 10.19 6.40 -18.61
N PHE A 41 9.55 5.26 -18.38
CA PHE A 41 9.49 4.20 -19.36
C PHE A 41 8.66 4.59 -20.59
N ALA A 42 7.48 5.19 -20.39
CA ALA A 42 6.58 5.55 -21.49
C ALA A 42 7.18 6.64 -22.42
N HIS A 43 8.00 7.56 -21.89
CA HIS A 43 8.51 8.72 -22.64
C HIS A 43 10.02 8.74 -22.84
N ASN A 44 10.75 7.74 -22.36
CA ASN A 44 12.21 7.69 -22.40
C ASN A 44 12.86 8.93 -21.74
N LYS A 45 12.22 9.47 -20.71
CA LYS A 45 12.64 10.68 -19.96
C LYS A 45 12.97 10.32 -18.53
N PHE A 46 14.19 10.59 -18.07
CA PHE A 46 14.71 10.03 -16.81
C PHE A 46 14.20 10.67 -15.50
N GLN A 47 13.25 11.62 -15.55
CA GLN A 47 12.71 12.27 -14.35
C GLN A 47 11.25 12.69 -14.56
N PRO A 48 10.34 12.38 -13.62
CA PRO A 48 9.03 12.99 -13.64
C PRO A 48 9.12 14.50 -13.44
N THR A 49 8.50 15.25 -14.34
CA THR A 49 8.68 16.70 -14.35
C THR A 49 7.70 17.39 -13.42
N GLU A 50 6.45 16.92 -13.36
CA GLU A 50 5.35 17.57 -12.63
C GLU A 50 4.27 16.57 -12.16
N TYR A 51 3.55 16.91 -11.08
CA TYR A 51 2.34 16.22 -10.63
C TYR A 51 1.22 17.23 -10.43
N ILE A 52 -0.02 16.84 -10.72
CA ILE A 52 -1.22 17.61 -10.39
C ILE A 52 -1.94 16.86 -9.27
N SER A 53 -2.26 17.55 -8.19
CA SER A 53 -3.12 17.00 -7.13
C SER A 53 -4.30 17.93 -6.90
N PHE A 54 -5.50 17.39 -7.00
CA PHE A 54 -6.74 18.03 -6.55
C PHE A 54 -7.05 17.63 -5.10
N SER A 55 -6.06 17.38 -4.26
CA SER A 55 -6.29 17.00 -2.87
C SER A 55 -5.12 17.37 -1.97
N ASP A 56 -5.42 17.80 -0.76
CA ASP A 56 -4.40 18.01 0.28
C ASP A 56 -3.88 16.70 0.86
N ASN A 57 -4.50 15.56 0.53
CA ASN A 57 -4.08 14.25 1.00
C ASN A 57 -2.88 13.71 0.20
N MET A 58 -2.60 14.27 -0.97
CA MET A 58 -1.43 13.90 -1.79
C MET A 58 -0.59 15.14 -2.08
N VAL A 59 0.35 15.40 -1.17
CA VAL A 59 1.26 16.55 -1.25
C VAL A 59 2.68 16.06 -1.45
N SER A 60 3.33 16.54 -2.50
CA SER A 60 4.77 16.45 -2.66
C SER A 60 5.38 17.81 -2.33
N PRO A 61 6.48 17.90 -1.55
CA PRO A 61 7.15 19.17 -1.26
C PRO A 61 7.54 19.95 -2.53
N ASN A 62 7.79 19.24 -3.63
CA ASN A 62 8.19 19.83 -4.90
C ASN A 62 7.00 20.18 -5.81
N PHE A 63 5.79 19.69 -5.52
CA PHE A 63 4.60 19.84 -6.36
C PHE A 63 3.36 20.04 -5.49
N PRO A 64 3.03 21.28 -5.13
CA PRO A 64 1.87 21.58 -4.29
C PRO A 64 0.55 21.29 -5.02
N PRO A 65 -0.53 20.99 -4.29
CA PRO A 65 -1.84 20.73 -4.89
C PRO A 65 -2.40 21.94 -5.65
N MET A 66 -3.13 21.66 -6.72
CA MET A 66 -3.78 22.63 -7.58
C MET A 66 -5.05 23.14 -6.90
N ARG A 67 -4.96 24.34 -6.31
CA ARG A 67 -6.02 24.91 -5.48
C ARG A 67 -7.28 25.34 -6.23
N SER A 68 -7.19 25.56 -7.53
CA SER A 68 -8.25 26.19 -8.33
C SER A 68 -9.36 25.24 -8.79
N ASN A 69 -9.22 23.92 -8.62
CA ASN A 69 -10.10 22.88 -9.19
C ASN A 69 -10.41 23.07 -10.69
N ASN A 70 -9.52 23.75 -11.41
CA ASN A 70 -9.74 24.12 -12.79
C ASN A 70 -9.35 22.98 -13.73
N ILE A 71 -10.35 22.22 -14.18
CA ILE A 71 -10.17 21.10 -15.12
C ILE A 71 -9.47 21.55 -16.41
N SER A 72 -9.84 22.71 -16.96
CA SER A 72 -9.26 23.20 -18.22
C SER A 72 -7.79 23.56 -18.08
N GLU A 73 -7.39 24.08 -16.91
CA GLU A 73 -5.99 24.32 -16.58
C GLU A 73 -5.21 23.01 -16.47
N ALA A 74 -5.77 22.01 -15.77
CA ALA A 74 -5.16 20.69 -15.70
C ALA A 74 -4.99 20.04 -17.08
N GLU A 75 -6.01 20.08 -17.94
CA GLU A 75 -5.93 19.56 -19.31
C GLU A 75 -4.80 20.23 -20.12
N LYS A 76 -4.66 21.56 -19.98
CA LYS A 76 -3.58 22.30 -20.62
C LYS A 76 -2.22 21.84 -20.13
N LEU A 77 -2.04 21.62 -18.82
CA LEU A 77 -0.79 21.12 -18.25
C LEU A 77 -0.49 19.68 -18.70
N ILE A 78 -1.50 18.80 -18.66
CA ILE A 78 -1.40 17.41 -19.14
C ILE A 78 -0.95 17.39 -20.61
N SER A 79 -1.56 18.23 -21.46
CA SER A 79 -1.24 18.29 -22.89
C SER A 79 0.19 18.73 -23.21
N GLN A 80 0.90 19.35 -22.26
CA GLN A 80 2.32 19.74 -22.43
C GLN A 80 3.28 18.56 -22.25
N GLY A 81 2.79 17.41 -21.79
CA GLY A 81 3.56 16.18 -21.64
C GLY A 81 4.65 16.24 -20.57
N LYS A 82 4.38 16.97 -19.49
CA LYS A 82 5.25 17.10 -18.31
C LYS A 82 4.65 16.48 -17.05
N VAL A 83 3.34 16.22 -17.05
CA VAL A 83 2.59 15.72 -15.90
C VAL A 83 2.70 14.19 -15.84
N ALA A 84 3.23 13.67 -14.73
CA ALA A 84 3.37 12.23 -14.48
C ALA A 84 2.13 11.63 -13.78
N LEU A 85 1.45 12.43 -12.96
CA LEU A 85 0.30 11.99 -12.18
C LEU A 85 -0.75 13.10 -12.07
N VAL A 86 -2.02 12.71 -12.14
CA VAL A 86 -3.17 13.56 -11.84
C VAL A 86 -3.96 12.90 -10.71
N PHE A 87 -3.67 13.30 -9.47
CA PHE A 87 -4.36 12.77 -8.31
C PHE A 87 -5.67 13.52 -8.09
N VAL A 88 -6.75 12.77 -7.91
CA VAL A 88 -8.07 13.30 -7.55
C VAL A 88 -8.55 12.58 -6.30
N ASP A 89 -9.12 13.34 -5.38
CA ASP A 89 -10.02 12.79 -4.36
C ASP A 89 -11.41 13.38 -4.68
N PRO A 90 -12.35 12.55 -5.17
CA PRO A 90 -13.60 13.01 -5.76
C PRO A 90 -14.63 13.38 -4.72
N ILE A 91 -14.34 13.15 -3.43
CA ILE A 91 -15.18 13.60 -2.32
C ILE A 91 -14.54 14.81 -1.66
N TYR A 92 -13.23 14.79 -1.45
CA TYR A 92 -12.56 15.84 -0.67
C TYR A 92 -11.39 16.47 -1.42
N CYS A 93 -11.37 17.79 -1.51
CA CYS A 93 -10.33 18.49 -2.23
C CYS A 93 -10.10 19.88 -1.63
N ASN A 94 -8.82 20.21 -1.41
CA ASN A 94 -8.35 21.50 -0.90
C ASN A 94 -9.10 22.00 0.36
N GLY A 95 -9.42 21.10 1.30
CA GLY A 95 -10.13 21.46 2.53
C GLY A 95 -11.66 21.32 2.48
N GLU A 96 -12.25 21.06 1.31
CA GLU A 96 -13.70 21.12 1.09
C GLU A 96 -14.26 19.85 0.44
N ILE A 97 -15.56 19.61 0.65
CA ILE A 97 -16.28 18.57 -0.08
C ILE A 97 -16.38 19.01 -1.54
N CYS A 98 -15.75 18.25 -2.44
CA CYS A 98 -15.82 18.48 -3.86
C CYS A 98 -16.80 17.51 -4.51
N ASN A 99 -17.71 18.06 -5.31
CA ASN A 99 -18.63 17.28 -6.12
C ASN A 99 -18.15 17.30 -7.57
N PHE A 100 -17.11 16.52 -7.89
CA PHE A 100 -16.70 16.34 -9.27
C PHE A 100 -17.84 15.70 -10.07
N LYS A 101 -18.22 16.33 -11.18
CA LYS A 101 -19.13 15.71 -12.14
C LYS A 101 -18.41 14.59 -12.85
N GLN A 102 -19.15 13.54 -13.20
CA GLN A 102 -18.64 12.42 -13.99
C GLN A 102 -17.92 12.89 -15.28
N GLU A 103 -18.50 13.87 -15.97
CA GLU A 103 -17.94 14.47 -17.19
C GLU A 103 -16.55 15.09 -16.95
N GLN A 104 -16.33 15.71 -15.79
CA GLN A 104 -15.04 16.33 -15.46
C GLN A 104 -13.96 15.27 -15.23
N LEU A 105 -14.29 14.19 -14.52
CA LEU A 105 -13.37 13.07 -14.31
C LEU A 105 -13.08 12.32 -15.60
N GLN A 106 -14.09 12.14 -16.45
CA GLN A 106 -13.93 11.56 -17.78
C GLN A 106 -13.06 12.43 -18.68
N SER A 107 -13.19 13.76 -18.58
CA SER A 107 -12.37 14.71 -19.33
C SER A 107 -10.91 14.61 -18.92
N LEU A 108 -10.64 14.61 -17.59
CA LEU A 108 -9.29 14.39 -17.06
C LEU A 108 -8.72 13.05 -17.55
N ARG A 109 -9.44 11.94 -17.37
CA ARG A 109 -9.02 10.62 -17.85
C ARG A 109 -8.69 10.62 -19.35
N THR A 110 -9.52 11.27 -20.16
CA THR A 110 -9.31 11.35 -21.61
C THR A 110 -8.07 12.19 -21.95
N ALA A 111 -7.82 13.27 -21.20
CA ALA A 111 -6.62 14.08 -21.37
C ALA A 111 -5.35 13.28 -21.00
N CYS A 112 -5.40 12.52 -19.91
CA CYS A 112 -4.36 11.57 -19.51
C CYS A 112 -4.06 10.60 -20.67
N ASP A 113 -5.07 9.85 -21.12
CA ASP A 113 -4.93 8.85 -22.19
C ASP A 113 -4.34 9.43 -23.48
N LYS A 114 -4.76 10.64 -23.88
CA LYS A 114 -4.26 11.32 -25.09
C LYS A 114 -2.81 11.76 -25.00
N ALA A 115 -2.34 12.16 -23.83
CA ALA A 115 -1.00 12.68 -23.67
C ALA A 115 0.06 11.56 -23.78
N GLY A 116 -0.35 10.29 -23.86
CA GLY A 116 0.56 9.14 -23.85
C GLY A 116 1.09 8.81 -22.46
N PHE A 117 0.67 9.59 -21.46
CA PHE A 117 0.91 9.35 -20.04
C PHE A 117 -0.37 8.72 -19.49
N GLU A 118 -0.33 7.45 -19.13
CA GLU A 118 -1.41 6.83 -18.34
C GLU A 118 -1.31 7.36 -16.90
N SER A 119 -1.68 8.63 -16.71
CA SER A 119 -1.66 9.26 -15.40
C SER A 119 -2.86 8.77 -14.61
N GLY A 120 -2.57 8.11 -13.49
CA GLY A 120 -3.57 7.47 -12.64
C GLY A 120 -4.50 8.46 -11.96
N LEU A 121 -5.79 8.35 -12.25
CA LEU A 121 -6.84 9.15 -11.63
C LEU A 121 -7.32 8.50 -10.31
N GLY A 122 -6.91 8.95 -9.12
CA GLY A 122 -7.50 8.45 -7.86
C GLY A 122 -9.01 8.77 -7.73
N VAL A 123 -9.85 7.88 -7.15
CA VAL A 123 -11.31 8.13 -6.98
C VAL A 123 -11.90 7.42 -5.69
N THR A 124 -12.73 8.09 -4.83
CA THR A 124 -13.49 7.65 -3.57
C THR A 124 -15.08 7.81 -3.59
N GLY A 125 -15.89 6.79 -3.15
CA GLY A 125 -17.40 6.79 -3.05
C GLY A 125 -18.25 5.58 -3.59
N ARG A 126 -18.73 4.64 -2.74
CA ARG A 126 -18.86 3.13 -2.86
C ARG A 126 -17.51 2.48 -2.57
N LEU A 127 -17.43 1.18 -2.16
CA LEU A 127 -16.13 0.56 -1.76
C LEU A 127 -15.05 1.02 -2.75
N TRP A 128 -15.44 1.04 -4.02
CA TRP A 128 -14.78 1.78 -5.07
C TRP A 128 -15.64 2.86 -5.74
N ALA A 129 -15.09 4.07 -5.81
CA ALA A 129 -15.76 5.25 -6.35
C ALA A 129 -15.80 5.39 -7.85
N HIS A 130 -14.71 4.87 -8.42
CA HIS A 130 -14.43 4.92 -9.82
C HIS A 130 -15.52 4.11 -10.56
N GLU A 131 -16.14 3.14 -9.87
CA GLU A 131 -17.34 2.42 -10.33
C GLU A 131 -18.58 3.31 -10.43
N VAL A 132 -18.80 4.21 -9.48
CA VAL A 132 -19.93 5.17 -9.52
C VAL A 132 -19.71 6.24 -10.57
N LEU A 133 -18.44 6.59 -10.80
CA LEU A 133 -18.04 7.69 -11.68
C LEU A 133 -17.62 7.20 -13.08
N GLY A 134 -17.69 5.89 -13.34
CA GLY A 134 -17.47 5.30 -14.66
C GLY A 134 -16.05 5.40 -15.22
N VAL A 135 -15.07 5.82 -14.40
CA VAL A 135 -13.67 5.99 -14.82
C VAL A 135 -12.82 4.90 -14.18
N LYS A 136 -11.89 4.28 -14.91
CA LYS A 136 -10.91 3.35 -14.33
C LYS A 136 -9.56 4.04 -14.11
N PRO A 137 -8.96 3.93 -12.92
CA PRO A 137 -7.69 4.57 -12.61
C PRO A 137 -6.50 3.67 -12.99
N ASP A 138 -5.30 4.25 -13.07
CA ASP A 138 -4.05 3.46 -13.21
C ASP A 138 -3.45 3.10 -11.85
N LEU A 139 -3.61 4.00 -10.87
CA LEU A 139 -3.16 3.86 -9.49
C LEU A 139 -4.31 4.21 -8.54
N ARG A 140 -4.41 3.52 -7.41
CA ARG A 140 -5.26 3.93 -6.30
C ARG A 140 -4.61 3.68 -4.95
N MET A 141 -4.80 4.62 -4.02
CA MET A 141 -4.47 4.44 -2.62
C MET A 141 -5.69 4.00 -1.81
N VAL A 142 -5.47 3.09 -0.86
CA VAL A 142 -6.48 2.62 0.09
C VAL A 142 -5.91 2.55 1.50
N LYS A 143 -6.77 2.72 2.50
CA LYS A 143 -6.43 2.55 3.91
C LYS A 143 -7.22 1.37 4.48
N PHE A 144 -6.52 0.41 5.06
CA PHE A 144 -7.11 -0.72 5.77
C PHE A 144 -7.29 -0.33 7.24
N GLY A 145 -8.48 0.21 7.53
CA GLY A 145 -8.89 0.93 8.74
C GLY A 145 -8.19 0.51 10.04
N SER A 146 -8.59 -0.62 10.63
CA SER A 146 -8.15 -1.05 11.97
C SER A 146 -6.66 -1.35 12.06
N LEU A 147 -6.02 -1.70 10.95
CA LEU A 147 -4.62 -2.07 10.91
C LEU A 147 -3.71 -0.90 10.59
N ALA A 148 -4.22 0.29 10.25
CA ALA A 148 -3.43 1.43 9.77
C ALA A 148 -2.39 1.05 8.69
N ILE A 149 -2.74 0.08 7.84
CA ILE A 149 -1.97 -0.35 6.68
C ILE A 149 -2.53 0.40 5.47
N HIS A 150 -1.64 0.83 4.57
CA HIS A 150 -2.01 1.53 3.35
C HIS A 150 -1.69 0.66 2.15
N GLY A 151 -2.58 0.59 1.17
CA GLY A 151 -2.37 -0.16 -0.07
C GLY A 151 -2.22 0.79 -1.25
N VAL A 152 -1.31 0.49 -2.15
CA VAL A 152 -1.26 1.08 -3.49
C VAL A 152 -1.66 0.00 -4.49
N LEU A 153 -2.83 0.17 -5.09
CA LEU A 153 -3.38 -0.68 -6.13
C LEU A 153 -2.98 -0.14 -7.49
N VAL A 154 -2.63 -1.02 -8.40
CA VAL A 154 -2.12 -0.66 -9.72
C VAL A 154 -2.78 -1.52 -10.79
N ASN A 155 -3.07 -0.95 -11.95
CA ASN A 155 -3.57 -1.73 -13.09
C ASN A 155 -2.46 -2.57 -13.74
N GLU A 156 -2.83 -3.43 -14.68
CA GLU A 156 -1.92 -4.32 -15.40
C GLU A 156 -0.77 -3.57 -16.06
N LYS A 157 -1.08 -2.43 -16.69
CA LYS A 157 -0.10 -1.64 -17.43
C LYS A 157 0.97 -1.10 -16.50
N MET A 158 0.58 -0.48 -15.40
CA MET A 158 1.52 0.07 -14.45
C MET A 158 2.33 -1.02 -13.74
N LYS A 159 1.72 -2.15 -13.37
CA LYS A 159 2.43 -3.35 -12.85
C LYS A 159 3.52 -3.82 -13.82
N ALA A 160 3.18 -4.01 -15.09
CA ALA A 160 4.12 -4.46 -16.12
C ALA A 160 5.31 -3.50 -16.34
N HIS A 161 5.16 -2.22 -15.99
CA HIS A 161 6.22 -1.23 -16.09
C HIS A 161 7.09 -1.18 -14.83
N ILE A 162 6.46 -1.26 -13.65
CA ILE A 162 7.17 -1.27 -12.36
C ILE A 162 8.07 -2.52 -12.27
N CYS A 163 7.57 -3.70 -12.64
CA CYS A 163 8.33 -4.95 -12.60
C CYS A 163 9.47 -5.04 -13.62
N LYS A 164 9.61 -4.08 -14.55
CA LYS A 164 10.77 -4.02 -15.48
C LYS A 164 12.01 -3.41 -14.82
N PHE A 165 11.84 -2.71 -13.71
CA PHE A 165 12.96 -2.33 -12.86
C PHE A 165 13.27 -3.58 -12.03
N GLU A 166 14.45 -4.18 -12.25
CA GLU A 166 14.83 -5.56 -11.88
C GLU A 166 14.66 -5.97 -10.40
N GLU A 167 14.29 -5.03 -9.52
CA GLU A 167 13.88 -5.26 -8.15
C GLU A 167 12.54 -4.54 -7.92
N ASP A 168 11.54 -5.23 -7.36
CA ASP A 168 10.33 -4.57 -6.87
C ASP A 168 10.78 -3.37 -6.02
N TYR A 169 10.44 -2.15 -6.45
CA TYR A 169 10.86 -0.96 -5.71
C TYR A 169 10.25 -1.01 -4.30
N ILE A 170 11.13 -1.22 -3.32
CA ILE A 170 10.81 -1.18 -1.90
C ILE A 170 11.31 0.17 -1.39
N PRO A 171 10.43 1.08 -0.92
CA PRO A 171 10.86 2.31 -0.28
C PRO A 171 11.86 2.02 0.85
N ASP A 172 12.88 2.87 1.03
CA ASP A 172 13.91 2.67 2.06
C ASP A 172 13.30 2.51 3.46
N GLU A 173 12.18 3.18 3.73
CA GLU A 173 11.41 3.10 4.98
C GLU A 173 10.80 1.70 5.24
N CYS A 174 10.74 0.85 4.22
CA CYS A 174 10.27 -0.54 4.30
C CYS A 174 11.43 -1.55 4.43
N SER A 175 12.69 -1.13 4.26
CA SER A 175 13.85 -2.04 4.34
C SER A 175 13.96 -2.74 5.69
N GLY A 176 13.82 -1.98 6.79
CA GLY A 176 13.84 -2.53 8.16
C GLY A 176 12.69 -3.50 8.42
N VAL A 177 11.51 -3.22 7.87
CA VAL A 177 10.33 -4.10 7.95
C VAL A 177 10.60 -5.44 7.26
N LEU A 178 11.21 -5.42 6.07
CA LEU A 178 11.57 -6.64 5.34
C LEU A 178 12.59 -7.49 6.10
N GLU A 179 13.62 -6.87 6.66
CA GLU A 179 14.62 -7.57 7.48
C GLU A 179 14.01 -8.19 8.75
N CYS A 180 13.06 -7.50 9.38
CA CYS A 180 12.31 -8.06 10.52
C CYS A 180 11.50 -9.30 10.12
N PHE A 181 10.84 -9.32 8.96
CA PHE A 181 10.15 -10.52 8.48
C PHE A 181 11.09 -11.65 8.11
N ARG A 182 12.23 -11.34 7.50
CA ARG A 182 13.30 -12.33 7.27
C ARG A 182 13.76 -12.95 8.58
N LEU A 183 13.91 -12.17 9.64
CA LEU A 183 14.27 -12.65 10.98
C LEU A 183 13.20 -13.59 11.56
N ILE A 184 11.92 -13.17 11.54
CA ILE A 184 10.81 -13.97 12.07
C ILE A 184 10.73 -15.33 11.36
N ALA A 185 10.88 -15.34 10.04
CA ALA A 185 10.74 -16.56 9.23
C ALA A 185 11.96 -17.49 9.28
N ARG A 186 13.06 -17.14 9.96
CA ARG A 186 14.22 -18.05 10.03
C ARG A 186 13.87 -19.32 10.81
N PRO A 187 14.32 -20.50 10.37
CA PRO A 187 14.05 -21.77 11.07
C PRO A 187 14.62 -21.84 12.49
N ASP A 188 15.74 -21.17 12.76
CA ASP A 188 16.33 -21.03 14.10
C ASP A 188 15.58 -20.03 14.98
N LYS A 189 14.72 -19.21 14.37
CA LYS A 189 13.81 -18.26 15.03
C LYS A 189 12.38 -18.82 15.06
N LEU A 190 11.37 -18.12 14.53
CA LEU A 190 9.98 -18.53 14.70
C LEU A 190 9.57 -19.62 13.69
N GLY A 191 10.16 -19.62 12.49
CA GLY A 191 9.73 -20.43 11.33
C GLY A 191 9.96 -21.94 11.41
N GLY A 192 10.35 -22.49 12.57
CA GLY A 192 10.63 -23.92 12.74
C GLY A 192 10.56 -24.40 14.18
N LYS A 193 9.77 -23.73 15.04
CA LYS A 193 9.74 -23.99 16.49
C LYS A 193 8.32 -24.26 17.00
N GLY A 194 8.23 -25.25 17.90
CA GLY A 194 7.06 -25.53 18.75
C GLY A 194 5.77 -25.62 17.95
N HIS A 195 4.78 -24.84 18.38
CA HIS A 195 3.43 -24.78 17.85
C HIS A 195 3.26 -24.04 16.50
N VAL A 196 4.32 -23.58 15.84
CA VAL A 196 4.21 -22.80 14.58
C VAL A 196 4.06 -23.72 13.37
N ARG A 197 2.92 -23.60 12.67
CA ARG A 197 2.64 -24.32 11.41
C ARG A 197 3.17 -23.60 10.19
N GLU A 198 2.88 -22.30 10.06
CA GLU A 198 3.23 -21.51 8.88
C GLU A 198 3.42 -20.04 9.24
N ILE A 199 4.30 -19.36 8.51
CA ILE A 199 4.47 -17.91 8.57
C ILE A 199 4.27 -17.31 7.17
N ARG A 200 3.31 -16.41 7.05
CA ARG A 200 2.99 -15.63 5.84
C ARG A 200 3.22 -14.16 6.12
N ALA A 201 3.72 -13.40 5.14
CA ALA A 201 3.96 -11.96 5.29
C ALA A 201 3.64 -11.21 4.00
N SER A 202 3.18 -9.97 4.12
CA SER A 202 2.98 -9.03 3.01
C SER A 202 3.00 -7.59 3.51
N GLY A 203 3.81 -6.75 2.86
CA GLY A 203 4.05 -5.37 3.30
C GLY A 203 4.44 -5.32 4.78
N PRO A 204 3.73 -4.58 5.66
CA PRO A 204 4.03 -4.45 7.09
C PRO A 204 3.33 -5.49 7.99
N LEU A 205 2.73 -6.54 7.44
CA LEU A 205 1.95 -7.52 8.20
C LEU A 205 2.52 -8.94 8.01
N ALA A 206 2.72 -9.65 9.12
CA ALA A 206 2.87 -11.10 9.12
C ALA A 206 1.72 -11.77 9.87
N ALA A 207 1.37 -12.97 9.41
CA ALA A 207 0.48 -13.90 10.07
C ALA A 207 1.27 -15.16 10.41
N VAL A 208 1.18 -15.59 11.67
CA VAL A 208 1.77 -16.82 12.18
C VAL A 208 0.62 -17.77 12.49
N GLU A 209 0.52 -18.85 11.75
CA GLU A 209 -0.44 -19.92 12.00
C GLU A 209 0.14 -20.90 13.01
N LEU A 210 -0.69 -21.25 13.99
CA LEU A 210 -0.33 -22.13 15.09
C LEU A 210 -1.15 -23.43 15.06
N ASP A 211 -0.69 -24.45 15.75
CA ASP A 211 -1.47 -25.66 16.04
C ASP A 211 -2.27 -25.59 17.36
N VAL A 212 -2.15 -24.49 18.09
CA VAL A 212 -2.89 -24.16 19.31
C VAL A 212 -3.75 -22.90 19.10
N GLU A 213 -4.66 -22.64 20.05
CA GLU A 213 -5.44 -21.41 20.06
C GLU A 213 -4.55 -20.17 20.26
N ALA A 214 -4.65 -19.20 19.36
CA ALA A 214 -3.78 -18.02 19.35
C ALA A 214 -3.96 -17.14 20.60
N GLN A 215 -5.16 -17.15 21.20
CA GLN A 215 -5.45 -16.31 22.37
C GLN A 215 -4.55 -16.64 23.56
N HIS A 216 -4.21 -17.91 23.77
CA HIS A 216 -3.29 -18.30 24.84
C HIS A 216 -1.89 -17.69 24.68
N VAL A 217 -1.40 -17.64 23.44
CA VAL A 217 -0.10 -17.02 23.14
C VAL A 217 -0.19 -15.50 23.29
N VAL A 218 -1.28 -14.89 22.81
CA VAL A 218 -1.54 -13.45 22.93
C VAL A 218 -1.54 -13.01 24.39
N ASP A 219 -2.21 -13.75 25.26
CA ASP A 219 -2.30 -13.44 26.69
C ASP A 219 -0.92 -13.52 27.35
N LYS A 220 -0.14 -14.58 27.08
CA LYS A 220 1.25 -14.71 27.57
C LYS A 220 2.17 -13.61 27.03
N CYS A 221 2.07 -13.27 25.76
CA CYS A 221 2.86 -12.19 25.18
C CYS A 221 2.56 -10.86 25.86
N LYS A 222 1.28 -10.60 26.14
CA LYS A 222 0.82 -9.40 26.85
C LYS A 222 1.38 -9.34 28.28
N GLU A 223 1.43 -10.46 28.99
CA GLU A 223 2.06 -10.57 30.31
C GLU A 223 3.57 -10.26 30.26
N ASN A 224 4.23 -10.61 29.16
CA ASN A 224 5.64 -10.34 28.90
C ASN A 224 5.90 -8.99 28.20
N GLY A 225 4.89 -8.10 28.12
CA GLY A 225 5.04 -6.75 27.58
C GLY A 225 5.03 -6.64 26.05
N VAL A 226 4.68 -7.71 25.34
CA VAL A 226 4.56 -7.75 23.88
C VAL A 226 3.09 -7.70 23.47
N LEU A 227 2.72 -6.67 22.72
CA LEU A 227 1.36 -6.54 22.17
C LEU A 227 1.29 -7.13 20.76
N ILE A 228 0.70 -8.31 20.67
CA ILE A 228 0.26 -8.96 19.42
C ILE A 228 -1.25 -9.17 19.47
N ILE A 229 -1.86 -9.35 18.31
CA ILE A 229 -3.31 -9.62 18.22
C ILE A 229 -3.55 -10.94 17.53
N SER A 230 -4.60 -11.65 17.92
CA SER A 230 -5.09 -12.79 17.16
C SER A 230 -5.88 -12.31 15.93
N ALA A 231 -5.81 -13.06 14.84
CA ALA A 231 -6.73 -12.89 13.73
C ALA A 231 -8.03 -13.65 14.04
N VAL A 232 -9.18 -13.02 13.76
CA VAL A 232 -10.46 -13.74 13.76
C VAL A 232 -10.47 -14.64 12.53
N GLY A 233 -10.48 -15.96 12.75
CA GLY A 233 -10.47 -16.98 11.70
C GLY A 233 -11.27 -18.20 12.12
N LYS A 234 -11.49 -19.16 11.20
CA LYS A 234 -12.30 -20.36 11.49
C LYS A 234 -11.79 -21.17 12.69
N GLU A 235 -10.47 -21.21 12.88
CA GLU A 235 -9.80 -22.02 13.91
C GLU A 235 -9.18 -21.18 15.04
N ASN A 236 -9.29 -19.84 15.00
CA ASN A 236 -8.72 -18.90 15.99
C ASN A 236 -7.24 -19.19 16.37
N ASN A 237 -6.47 -19.73 15.42
CA ASN A 237 -5.09 -20.21 15.60
C ASN A 237 -4.06 -19.30 14.93
N ILE A 238 -4.41 -18.07 14.59
CA ILE A 238 -3.52 -17.15 13.88
C ILE A 238 -3.17 -15.95 14.76
N ILE A 239 -1.87 -15.69 14.90
CA ILE A 239 -1.34 -14.44 15.45
C ILE A 239 -0.99 -13.49 14.31
N GLN A 240 -1.30 -12.21 14.47
CA GLN A 240 -0.86 -11.13 13.58
C GLN A 240 0.27 -10.33 14.23
N ILE A 241 1.37 -10.18 13.49
CA ILE A 241 2.49 -9.31 13.82
C ILE A 241 2.48 -8.15 12.83
N LYS A 242 2.11 -6.97 13.31
CA LYS A 242 2.13 -5.74 12.51
C LYS A 242 3.37 -4.93 12.85
N LEU A 243 4.17 -4.64 11.84
CA LEU A 243 5.37 -3.82 11.95
C LEU A 243 5.06 -2.35 11.61
N SER A 244 5.62 -1.43 12.40
CA SER A 244 5.61 -0.01 12.07
C SER A 244 6.88 0.36 11.28
N SER A 245 6.89 1.51 10.62
CA SER A 245 8.07 1.98 9.87
C SER A 245 9.26 2.35 10.75
N GLY A 246 9.11 2.36 12.08
CA GLY A 246 10.18 2.70 13.02
C GLY A 246 10.83 1.48 13.70
N ILE A 247 10.31 0.27 13.48
CA ILE A 247 10.87 -0.93 14.12
C ILE A 247 12.19 -1.31 13.46
N VAL A 248 13.19 -1.62 14.28
CA VAL A 248 14.47 -2.13 13.80
C VAL A 248 14.63 -3.61 14.12
N VAL A 249 15.55 -4.28 13.42
CA VAL A 249 15.81 -5.72 13.57
C VAL A 249 16.15 -6.10 15.01
N HIS A 250 16.79 -5.21 15.77
CA HIS A 250 17.11 -5.42 17.18
C HIS A 250 15.84 -5.58 18.05
N ASP A 251 14.88 -4.67 17.91
CA ASP A 251 13.60 -4.74 18.64
C ASP A 251 12.84 -6.02 18.28
N MET A 252 12.84 -6.36 16.99
CA MET A 252 12.19 -7.58 16.51
C MET A 252 12.84 -8.84 17.06
N ALA A 253 14.17 -8.86 17.24
CA ALA A 253 14.86 -10.00 17.84
C ALA A 253 14.38 -10.25 19.28
N ILE A 254 14.25 -9.19 20.08
CA ILE A 254 13.72 -9.27 21.46
C ILE A 254 12.29 -9.81 21.45
N ILE A 255 11.42 -9.28 20.57
CA ILE A 255 10.04 -9.73 20.45
C ILE A 255 9.95 -11.21 20.03
N VAL A 256 10.78 -11.65 19.07
CA VAL A 256 10.85 -13.05 18.64
C VAL A 256 11.29 -13.95 19.80
N ASP A 257 12.27 -13.54 20.59
CA ASP A 257 12.76 -14.34 21.70
C ASP A 257 11.67 -14.49 22.78
N ILE A 258 10.92 -13.43 23.11
CA ILE A 258 9.76 -13.49 24.01
C ILE A 258 8.65 -14.39 23.45
N LEU A 259 8.35 -14.28 22.15
CA LEU A 259 7.35 -15.13 21.49
C LEU A 259 7.75 -16.61 21.57
N GLN A 260 9.03 -16.92 21.37
CA GLN A 260 9.53 -18.29 21.50
C GLN A 260 9.38 -18.82 22.93
N GLU A 261 9.62 -18.01 23.95
CA GLU A 261 9.40 -18.40 25.35
C GLU A 261 7.91 -18.65 25.62
N CYS A 262 7.04 -17.73 25.20
CA CYS A 262 5.59 -17.88 25.36
C CYS A 262 5.05 -19.16 24.69
N LEU A 263 5.60 -19.53 23.52
CA LEU A 263 5.23 -20.74 22.80
C LEU A 263 5.74 -22.01 23.49
N LYS A 264 6.96 -22.00 24.05
CA LYS A 264 7.51 -23.15 24.78
C LYS A 264 6.75 -23.44 26.08
N ASP A 265 6.23 -22.41 26.74
CA ASP A 265 5.46 -22.60 27.97
C ASP A 265 4.08 -23.26 27.73
N LEU A 266 3.74 -23.58 26.49
CA LEU A 266 2.52 -24.29 26.10
C LEU A 266 2.77 -25.79 25.84
N ASP A 267 4.04 -26.22 25.77
CA ASP A 267 4.46 -27.63 25.74
C ASP A 267 4.31 -28.29 27.12
#